data_AF-A0A401QDB8-F1
#
_entry.id   AF-A0A401QDB8-F1
#
_cell.length_a   1.000
_cell.length_b   1.000
_cell.length_c   1.000
_cell.angle_alpha   90.00
_cell.angle_beta   90.00
_cell.angle_gamma   90.00
#
_symmetry.space_group_name_H-M   'P 1'
#
loop_
_entity.id
_entity.type
_entity.pdbx_description
1 polymer ?
#
loop_
_entity_poly.entity_id
_entity_poly.type
_entity_poly.pdbx_seq_one_letter_code
_entity_poly.pdbx_strand_id
1 'polypeptide(L)' 'DSPCSPPLSVVDARCEAAADYWKKEHTFRLWLSDEAEYLFSAPSSKLMDEWIQKIRNNA' A
#
# COMPACT_ATOMS: atom_id res chain seq x y z
N ASP A 1 -6.76 19.11 17.88
CA ASP A 1 -7.36 18.29 16.83
C ASP A 1 -6.27 17.94 15.84
N SER A 2 -5.85 16.68 15.78
CA SER A 2 -4.87 16.23 14.77
C SER A 2 -5.62 16.10 13.44
N PRO A 3 -5.11 16.64 12.32
CA PRO A 3 -5.81 16.56 11.04
C PRO A 3 -5.97 15.08 10.65
N CYS A 4 -7.20 14.62 10.58
CA CYS A 4 -7.52 13.31 10.02
C CYS A 4 -7.25 13.41 8.51
N SER A 5 -6.35 12.57 8.01
CA SER A 5 -6.00 12.55 6.58
C SER A 5 -7.26 12.27 5.74
N PRO A 6 -7.39 12.91 4.56
CA PRO A 6 -8.51 12.64 3.67
C PRO A 6 -8.57 11.16 3.27
N PRO A 7 -9.76 10.62 2.98
CA PRO A 7 -9.89 9.24 2.54
C PRO A 7 -9.10 9.00 1.26
N LEU A 8 -8.27 7.96 1.25
CA LEU A 8 -7.50 7.55 0.08
C LEU A 8 -8.43 6.75 -0.86
N SER A 9 -8.56 7.20 -2.11
CA SER A 9 -9.28 6.44 -3.13
C SER A 9 -8.35 5.38 -3.72
N VAL A 10 -8.64 4.11 -3.48
CA VAL A 10 -7.88 2.98 -4.05
C VAL A 10 -8.38 2.55 -5.44
N VAL A 11 -9.40 3.23 -5.98
CA VAL A 11 -9.90 3.02 -7.36
C VAL A 11 -8.75 3.23 -8.34
N ASP A 12 -8.52 2.30 -9.27
CA ASP A 12 -7.40 2.27 -10.22
C ASP A 12 -6.02 2.37 -9.55
N ALA A 13 -5.91 2.04 -8.26
CA ALA A 13 -4.64 2.04 -7.56
C ALA A 13 -3.83 0.79 -7.89
N ARG A 14 -2.53 0.98 -8.12
CA ARG A 14 -1.58 -0.10 -8.35
C ARG A 14 -0.89 -0.45 -7.03
N CYS A 15 -0.88 -1.72 -6.67
CA CYS A 15 -0.22 -2.18 -5.45
C CYS A 15 0.79 -3.29 -5.76
N GLU A 16 2.05 -3.12 -5.32
CA GLU A 16 3.13 -4.08 -5.58
C GLU A 16 4.07 -4.23 -4.38
N ALA A 17 4.73 -5.39 -4.29
CA ALA A 17 5.75 -5.65 -3.28
C ALA A 17 6.98 -4.76 -3.50
N ALA A 18 7.42 -4.06 -2.46
CA ALA A 18 8.63 -3.23 -2.52
C ALA A 18 9.87 -4.10 -2.23
N ALA A 19 10.16 -5.04 -3.14
CA ALA A 19 11.28 -5.98 -3.01
C ALA A 19 12.65 -5.27 -2.99
N ASP A 20 12.75 -4.10 -3.61
CA ASP A 20 13.95 -3.27 -3.61
C ASP A 20 14.22 -2.57 -2.26
N TYR A 21 13.29 -2.66 -1.31
CA TYR A 21 13.39 -1.97 -0.03
C TYR A 21 14.10 -2.84 1.03
N TRP A 22 15.42 -2.98 0.90
CA TRP A 22 16.26 -3.82 1.76
C TRP A 22 16.27 -3.44 3.25
N LYS A 23 15.76 -2.24 3.60
CA LYS A 23 15.70 -1.76 4.99
C LYS A 23 14.52 -2.29 5.80
N LYS A 24 13.42 -2.70 5.16
CA LYS A 24 12.22 -3.18 5.86
C LYS A 24 11.60 -4.37 5.16
N GLU A 25 11.57 -5.50 5.85
CA GLU A 25 10.81 -6.66 5.41
C GLU A 25 9.31 -6.35 5.36
N HIS A 26 8.61 -7.11 4.51
CA HIS A 26 7.14 -7.04 4.36
C HIS A 26 6.62 -5.66 3.96
N THR A 27 7.38 -4.94 3.13
CA THR A 27 7.02 -3.62 2.62
C THR A 27 6.37 -3.71 1.25
N PHE A 28 5.31 -2.95 1.02
CA PHE A 28 4.63 -2.82 -0.26
C PHE A 28 4.38 -1.36 -0.62
N ARG A 29 4.34 -1.07 -1.93
CA ARG A 29 3.98 0.22 -2.49
C ARG A 29 2.54 0.22 -2.97
N LEU A 30 1.91 1.37 -2.78
CA LEU A 30 0.61 1.70 -3.32
C LEU A 30 0.75 2.99 -4.12
N TRP A 31 0.46 2.92 -5.41
CA TRP A 31 0.30 4.08 -6.28
C TRP A 31 -1.17 4.32 -6.50
N LEU A 32 -1.64 5.47 -6.08
CA LEU A 32 -2.99 5.93 -6.35
C LEU A 32 -3.05 6.59 -7.74
N SER A 33 -4.25 6.70 -8.30
CA SER A 33 -4.46 7.31 -9.63
C SER A 33 -4.24 8.83 -9.66
N ASP A 34 -4.14 9.46 -8.49
CA ASP A 34 -3.78 10.88 -8.31
C ASP A 34 -2.25 11.10 -8.30
N GLU A 35 -1.49 10.12 -8.78
CA GLU A 35 -0.01 10.09 -8.77
C GLU A 35 0.61 10.02 -7.36
N ALA A 36 -0.19 9.82 -6.31
CA ALA A 36 0.34 9.66 -4.96
C ALA A 36 0.97 8.28 -4.75
N GLU A 37 2.19 8.25 -4.25
CA GLU A 37 2.91 7.03 -3.87
C GLU A 37 2.95 6.89 -2.34
N TYR A 38 2.53 5.72 -1.85
CA TYR A 38 2.56 5.36 -0.44
C TYR A 38 3.38 4.10 -0.22
N LEU A 39 4.16 4.09 0.87
CA LEU A 39 4.95 2.96 1.32
C LEU A 39 4.38 2.43 2.62
N PHE A 40 3.93 1.18 2.62
CA PHE A 40 3.38 0.52 3.80
C PHE A 40 4.26 -0.66 4.20
N SER A 41 4.55 -0.77 5.49
CA SER A 41 5.21 -1.95 6.07
C SER A 41 4.19 -2.76 6.85
N ALA A 42 4.00 -4.02 6.47
CA ALA A 42 3.17 -4.95 7.20
C ALA A 42 3.97 -5.63 8.34
N PRO A 43 3.30 -6.11 9.40
CA PRO A 43 3.97 -6.85 10.45
C PRO A 43 4.30 -8.30 10.07
N SER A 44 3.78 -8.80 8.94
CA SER A 44 4.10 -10.14 8.42
C SER A 44 3.92 -10.20 6.90
N SER A 45 4.61 -11.15 6.25
CA SER A 45 4.47 -11.40 4.80
C SER A 45 3.04 -11.75 4.42
N LYS A 46 2.36 -12.58 5.23
CA LYS A 46 0.98 -12.97 4.99
C LYS A 46 0.04 -11.76 4.97
N LEU A 47 0.19 -10.84 5.93
CA LEU A 47 -0.62 -9.63 5.96
C LEU A 47 -0.32 -8.73 4.76
N MET A 48 0.95 -8.56 4.39
CA MET A 48 1.33 -7.83 3.17
C MET A 48 0.63 -8.40 1.94
N ASP A 49 0.68 -9.72 1.73
CA ASP A 49 -0.01 -10.37 0.61
C ASP A 49 -1.52 -10.16 0.67
N GLU A 50 -2.14 -10.33 1.85
CA GLU A 50 -3.58 -10.06 2.04
C GLU A 50 -3.94 -8.61 1.72
N TRP A 51 -3.10 -7.64 2.10
CA TRP A 51 -3.29 -6.22 1.78
C TRP A 51 -3.16 -5.97 0.27
N ILE A 52 -2.10 -6.45 -0.37
CA ILE A 52 -1.89 -6.30 -1.82
C ILE A 52 -3.08 -6.89 -2.59
N GLN A 53 -3.51 -8.11 -2.23
CA GLN A 53 -4.65 -8.78 -2.86
C GLN A 53 -5.96 -8.02 -2.65
N LYS A 54 -6.24 -7.57 -1.42
CA LYS A 54 -7.44 -6.80 -1.13
C LYS A 54 -7.46 -5.48 -1.88
N ILE A 55 -6.35 -4.74 -1.87
CA ILE A 55 -6.26 -3.46 -2.57
C ILE A 55 -6.43 -3.69 -4.08
N ARG A 56 -5.71 -4.65 -4.66
CA ARG A 56 -5.85 -4.99 -6.09
C ARG A 56 -7.24 -5.46 -6.48
N ASN A 57 -7.97 -6.14 -5.59
CA ASN A 57 -9.36 -6.54 -5.82
C ASN A 57 -10.37 -5.41 -5.61
N ASN A 58 -9.98 -4.32 -4.94
CA ASN A 58 -10.81 -3.13 -4.71
C ASN A 58 -10.36 -1.93 -5.55
N ALA A 59 -9.30 -2.10 -6.36
CA ALA A 59 -8.82 -1.13 -7.32
C ALA A 59 -9.65 -1.19 -8.59
#